data_AF-A0A816HF51-F1
#
_entry.id   AF-A0A816HF51-F1
#
_cell.length_a   1.000
_cell.length_b   1.000
_cell.length_c   1.000
_cell.angle_alpha   90.00
_cell.angle_beta   90.00
_cell.angle_gamma   90.00
#
_symmetry.space_group_name_H-M   'P 1'
#
loop_
_entity.id
_entity.type
_entity.pdbx_description
1 polymer ?
#
loop_
_entity_poly.entity_id
_entity_poly.type
_entity_poly.pdbx_seq_one_letter_code
_entity_poly.pdbx_strand_id
1 'polypeptide(L)'
;MIPCRRGAYCPSPLTPSNGICVAPVSKCPQHQMKDYEYYGCGGSAKESYCPARSYCKSPAERQACVNDSSYCPMGVDKELSCPPGFTCIDGVARRTRLLVKVVITVLCVVLGLTICAVLFQWLALKKKLFGQHGIIDPPGVSDYFRVRLNHHKTSQHIQLHIHLNRAKLRNVTRFNSELNEGFTGRIGAGKITALMGGSGCGKSSLLETIHGRRRLQRDGYITFAEYEPLSSELTDYIGYVPQADIMHNDLTVFETVYYSARARRLNDPSRVIKNDVCFVLQKLGLQIMHNNLTKNLSG
;
A
#
# COMPACT_ATOMS: atom_id res chain seq x y z
N MET A 1 -74.85 11.98 30.34
CA MET A 1 -73.81 11.29 31.14
C MET A 1 -73.12 10.29 30.23
N ILE A 2 -71.80 10.33 30.10
CA ILE A 2 -71.06 9.39 29.24
C ILE A 2 -70.35 8.39 30.16
N PRO A 3 -70.68 7.08 30.10
CA PRO A 3 -69.99 6.07 30.88
C PRO A 3 -68.52 5.99 30.42
N CYS A 4 -67.57 5.97 31.35
CA CYS A 4 -66.16 5.85 31.00
C CYS A 4 -65.91 4.51 30.29
N ARG A 5 -65.30 4.55 29.10
CA ARG A 5 -64.83 3.34 28.42
C ARG A 5 -63.75 2.64 29.27
N ARG A 6 -63.68 1.31 29.17
CA ARG A 6 -62.61 0.53 29.82
C ARG A 6 -61.23 1.08 29.42
N GLY A 7 -60.36 1.30 30.42
CA GLY A 7 -59.03 1.87 30.21
C GLY A 7 -58.96 3.41 30.22
N ALA A 8 -60.04 4.12 30.55
CA ALA A 8 -60.05 5.56 30.80
C ALA A 8 -59.96 5.88 32.30
N TYR A 9 -59.41 7.06 32.65
CA TYR A 9 -59.34 7.55 34.03
C TYR A 9 -59.87 8.99 34.14
N CYS A 10 -60.38 9.37 35.31
CA CYS A 10 -60.83 10.74 35.55
C CYS A 10 -59.64 11.63 35.98
N PRO A 11 -59.24 12.65 35.21
CA PRO A 11 -58.24 13.61 35.65
C PRO A 11 -58.82 14.56 36.71
N SER A 12 -58.04 14.88 37.74
CA SER A 12 -58.38 15.93 38.70
C SER A 12 -58.66 17.24 37.97
N PRO A 13 -59.77 17.95 38.25
CA PRO A 13 -60.57 17.89 39.47
C PRO A 13 -61.81 16.97 39.40
N LEU A 14 -62.02 16.21 38.32
CA LEU A 14 -63.18 15.34 38.15
C LEU A 14 -63.09 14.12 39.06
N THR A 15 -64.19 13.76 39.75
CA THR A 15 -64.25 12.59 40.62
C THR A 15 -65.03 11.44 39.95
N PRO A 16 -64.57 10.19 40.11
CA PRO A 16 -65.29 9.01 39.62
C PRO A 16 -66.47 8.67 40.53
N SER A 17 -67.68 8.55 39.98
CA SER A 17 -68.88 8.09 40.68
C SER A 17 -69.67 7.15 39.76
N ASN A 18 -69.93 5.91 40.21
CA ASN A 18 -70.65 4.87 39.44
C ASN A 18 -70.17 4.69 37.98
N GLY A 19 -68.85 4.79 37.73
CA GLY A 19 -68.28 4.65 36.39
C GLY A 19 -68.39 5.89 35.50
N ILE A 20 -68.73 7.05 36.08
CA ILE A 20 -68.89 8.34 35.42
C ILE A 20 -67.91 9.35 36.05
N CYS A 21 -67.22 10.16 35.23
CA CYS A 21 -66.44 11.30 35.74
C CYS A 21 -67.35 12.50 35.95
N VAL A 22 -67.45 12.99 37.20
CA VAL A 22 -68.33 14.10 37.57
C VAL A 22 -67.49 15.28 38.07
N ALA A 23 -67.85 16.51 37.72
CA ALA A 23 -67.19 17.70 38.23
C ALA A 23 -67.61 18.01 39.68
N PRO A 24 -66.68 18.41 40.56
CA PRO A 24 -67.00 18.76 41.94
C PRO A 24 -67.88 20.01 41.95
N VAL A 25 -68.97 19.95 42.73
CA VAL A 25 -70.06 20.94 42.78
C VAL A 25 -69.58 22.35 43.18
N SER A 26 -68.43 22.45 43.86
CA SER A 26 -67.85 23.70 44.35
C SER A 26 -67.28 24.65 43.29
N LYS A 27 -67.15 24.23 42.02
CA LYS A 27 -66.62 25.06 40.92
C LYS A 27 -67.65 25.40 39.83
N CYS A 28 -68.93 25.14 40.07
CA CYS A 28 -69.99 25.39 39.11
C CYS A 28 -70.45 26.87 39.12
N PRO A 29 -70.43 27.59 37.99
CA PRO A 29 -71.06 28.92 37.91
C PRO A 29 -72.57 28.80 38.10
N GLN A 30 -73.16 29.68 38.94
CA GLN A 30 -74.51 29.58 39.53
C GLN A 30 -75.71 29.59 38.55
N HIS A 31 -75.50 29.53 37.23
CA HIS A 31 -76.58 29.69 36.24
C HIS A 31 -76.84 28.46 35.35
N GLN A 32 -76.37 27.27 35.73
CA GLN A 32 -76.74 26.02 35.03
C GLN A 32 -77.21 24.93 36.00
N MET A 33 -78.16 25.26 36.87
CA MET A 33 -78.89 24.27 37.66
C MET A 33 -80.31 24.16 37.08
N LYS A 34 -80.64 23.01 36.48
CA LYS A 34 -82.01 22.60 36.19
C LYS A 34 -82.34 21.37 37.03
N ASP A 35 -83.54 21.37 37.58
CA ASP A 35 -84.10 20.39 38.53
C ASP A 35 -83.99 18.95 38.07
N TYR A 36 -83.01 18.20 38.58
CA TYR A 36 -83.03 16.75 38.83
C TYR A 36 -81.91 16.44 39.84
N GLU A 37 -82.17 15.54 40.81
CA GLU A 37 -81.16 15.03 41.74
C GLU A 37 -79.96 14.46 40.97
N TYR A 38 -78.74 14.77 41.45
CA TYR A 38 -77.40 14.50 40.91
C TYR A 38 -76.74 15.65 40.11
N TYR A 39 -75.95 16.44 40.84
CA TYR A 39 -75.08 17.50 40.29
C TYR A 39 -73.94 16.94 39.43
N GLY A 40 -73.83 17.49 38.22
CA GLY A 40 -72.59 17.61 37.46
C GLY A 40 -72.73 18.73 36.45
N CYS A 41 -71.84 19.74 36.50
CA CYS A 41 -71.81 20.80 35.50
C CYS A 41 -71.64 20.21 34.09
N GLY A 42 -72.52 20.57 33.16
CA GLY A 42 -72.48 20.13 31.77
C GLY A 42 -71.21 20.60 31.07
N GLY A 43 -70.20 19.74 31.05
CA GLY A 43 -68.98 19.92 30.26
C GLY A 43 -68.52 18.56 29.77
N SER A 44 -68.55 18.33 28.46
CA SER A 44 -68.06 17.09 27.86
C SER A 44 -66.52 17.09 27.94
N ALA A 45 -65.96 16.52 29.01
CA ALA A 45 -64.53 16.27 29.08
C ALA A 45 -64.18 15.20 28.04
N LYS A 46 -63.21 15.49 27.17
CA LYS A 46 -62.67 14.52 26.21
C LYS A 46 -62.07 13.37 27.04
N GLU A 47 -62.56 12.14 26.86
CA GLU A 47 -62.06 10.97 27.61
C GLU A 47 -60.53 10.88 27.50
N SER A 48 -59.84 10.92 28.64
CA SER A 48 -58.40 10.75 28.71
C SER A 48 -58.09 9.27 28.94
N TYR A 49 -57.58 8.60 27.91
CA TYR A 49 -57.08 7.24 28.02
C TYR A 49 -55.91 7.16 29.01
N CYS A 50 -55.79 6.04 29.72
CA CYS A 50 -54.67 5.77 30.62
C CYS A 50 -53.35 5.99 29.85
N PRO A 51 -52.42 6.83 30.34
CA PRO A 51 -51.20 7.15 29.61
C PRO A 51 -50.26 5.93 29.55
N ALA A 52 -49.40 5.91 28.54
CA ALA A 52 -48.44 4.82 28.34
C ALA A 52 -47.60 4.57 29.61
N ARG A 53 -47.20 3.30 29.83
CA ARG A 53 -46.51 2.80 31.04
C ARG A 53 -47.40 2.67 32.30
N SER A 54 -48.70 2.85 32.16
CA SER A 54 -49.67 2.60 33.23
C SER A 54 -50.95 2.01 32.68
N TYR A 55 -51.68 1.29 33.52
CA TYR A 55 -52.98 0.72 33.19
C TYR A 55 -53.99 1.07 34.29
N CYS A 56 -55.27 1.12 33.91
CA CYS A 56 -56.32 1.64 34.75
C CYS A 56 -57.37 0.53 34.99
N LYS A 57 -57.31 -0.13 36.16
CA LYS A 57 -58.25 -1.20 36.54
C LYS A 57 -59.66 -0.65 36.73
N SER A 58 -59.76 0.59 37.19
CA SER A 58 -61.01 1.33 37.34
C SER A 58 -60.80 2.81 36.98
N PRO A 59 -61.87 3.58 36.71
CA PRO A 59 -61.76 5.01 36.42
C PRO A 59 -61.15 5.86 37.56
N ALA A 60 -61.06 5.28 38.77
CA ALA A 60 -60.53 5.91 39.98
C ALA A 60 -59.09 5.49 40.31
N GLU A 61 -58.63 4.36 39.78
CA GLU A 61 -57.38 3.72 40.20
C GLU A 61 -56.46 3.47 39.01
N ARG A 62 -55.32 4.17 39.01
CA ARG A 62 -54.25 4.05 38.02
C ARG A 62 -53.04 3.37 38.66
N GLN A 63 -52.51 2.34 38.02
CA GLN A 63 -51.30 1.64 38.46
C GLN A 63 -50.21 1.70 37.39
N ALA A 64 -48.96 1.86 37.82
CA ALA A 64 -47.79 1.80 36.93
C ALA A 64 -47.49 0.34 36.54
N CYS A 65 -46.92 0.14 35.36
CA CYS A 65 -46.49 -1.19 34.93
C CYS A 65 -45.13 -1.49 35.54
N VAL A 66 -45.08 -2.49 36.43
CA VAL A 66 -43.92 -2.78 37.28
C VAL A 66 -43.05 -3.89 36.70
N ASN A 67 -43.61 -4.78 35.86
CA ASN A 67 -42.88 -5.96 35.39
C ASN A 67 -42.15 -5.71 34.06
N ASP A 68 -40.89 -6.11 34.00
CA ASP A 68 -40.05 -6.10 32.77
C ASP A 68 -40.48 -7.11 31.70
N SER A 69 -41.46 -7.97 32.00
CA SER A 69 -42.02 -8.98 31.08
C SER A 69 -43.29 -8.51 30.35
N SER A 70 -43.78 -7.31 30.68
CA SER A 70 -45.05 -6.80 30.19
C SER A 70 -44.97 -5.35 29.74
N TYR A 71 -45.91 -4.94 28.88
CA TYR A 71 -45.98 -3.58 28.38
C TYR A 71 -47.40 -3.03 28.44
N CYS A 72 -47.50 -1.71 28.55
CA CYS A 72 -48.77 -1.01 28.70
C CYS A 72 -48.85 0.15 27.71
N PRO A 73 -49.48 -0.08 26.54
CA PRO A 73 -49.79 0.99 25.60
C PRO A 73 -50.90 1.88 26.17
N MET A 74 -51.12 3.03 25.56
CA MET A 74 -52.15 3.97 26.00
C MET A 74 -53.56 3.33 25.94
N GLY A 75 -54.34 3.47 27.01
CA GLY A 75 -55.76 3.07 27.06
C GLY A 75 -56.05 1.63 27.45
N VAL A 76 -55.12 0.93 28.10
CA VAL A 76 -55.34 -0.46 28.56
C VAL A 76 -55.86 -0.55 29.99
N ASP A 77 -56.72 -1.54 30.23
CA ASP A 77 -57.33 -1.84 31.53
C ASP A 77 -56.57 -2.90 32.34
N LYS A 78 -55.64 -3.61 31.68
CA LYS A 78 -54.75 -4.61 32.28
C LYS A 78 -53.38 -4.61 31.61
N GLU A 79 -52.41 -5.15 32.30
CA GLU A 79 -51.04 -5.39 31.82
C GLU A 79 -51.03 -6.45 30.70
N LEU A 80 -50.30 -6.21 29.61
CA LEU A 80 -50.17 -7.14 28.47
C LEU A 80 -48.78 -7.78 28.42
N SER A 81 -48.73 -9.09 28.16
CA SER A 81 -47.47 -9.83 28.00
C SER A 81 -46.76 -9.49 26.69
N CYS A 82 -45.42 -9.42 26.73
CA CYS A 82 -44.60 -9.04 25.58
C CYS A 82 -44.72 -10.03 24.40
N PRO A 83 -44.92 -9.57 23.15
CA PRO A 83 -44.93 -10.43 21.96
C PRO A 83 -43.55 -11.04 21.67
N PRO A 84 -43.48 -12.21 21.01
CA PRO A 84 -42.20 -12.82 20.63
C PRO A 84 -41.36 -11.88 19.74
N GLY A 85 -40.10 -11.65 20.11
CA GLY A 85 -39.16 -10.79 19.36
C GLY A 85 -39.08 -9.31 19.79
N PHE A 86 -39.74 -8.94 20.90
CA PHE A 86 -39.64 -7.63 21.53
C PHE A 86 -39.17 -7.78 22.99
N THR A 87 -38.43 -6.80 23.51
CA THR A 87 -38.14 -6.68 24.94
C THR A 87 -38.92 -5.51 25.53
N CYS A 88 -39.57 -5.73 26.66
CA CYS A 88 -40.49 -4.79 27.29
C CYS A 88 -39.89 -4.20 28.57
N ILE A 89 -38.80 -3.43 28.44
CA ILE A 89 -38.15 -2.76 29.57
C ILE A 89 -38.87 -1.42 29.86
N ASP A 90 -39.11 -1.10 31.13
CA ASP A 90 -39.85 0.10 31.58
C ASP A 90 -41.29 0.20 31.01
N GLY A 91 -41.95 -0.94 30.77
CA GLY A 91 -43.32 -1.00 30.25
C GLY A 91 -43.47 -0.56 28.78
N VAL A 92 -42.37 -0.46 28.02
CA VAL A 92 -42.35 -0.09 26.59
C VAL A 92 -41.77 -1.23 25.75
N ALA A 93 -42.51 -1.73 24.76
CA ALA A 93 -42.02 -2.73 23.83
C ALA A 93 -40.97 -2.13 22.86
N ARG A 94 -39.72 -2.60 22.92
CA ARG A 94 -38.65 -2.29 21.96
C ARG A 94 -38.32 -3.53 21.12
N ARG A 95 -38.21 -3.35 19.80
CA ARG A 95 -37.78 -4.42 18.89
C ARG A 95 -36.29 -4.72 19.12
N THR A 96 -35.96 -5.94 19.51
CA THR A 96 -34.57 -6.35 19.72
C THR A 96 -33.86 -6.59 18.39
N ARG A 97 -33.04 -5.62 17.96
CA ARG A 97 -32.12 -5.78 16.82
C ARG A 97 -30.85 -6.57 17.17
N LEU A 98 -30.80 -7.18 18.35
CA LEU A 98 -29.60 -7.84 18.88
C LEU A 98 -29.16 -9.01 17.99
N LEU A 99 -30.10 -9.87 17.58
CA LEU A 99 -29.81 -11.00 16.70
C LEU A 99 -29.27 -10.55 15.34
N VAL A 100 -29.87 -9.51 14.75
CA VAL A 100 -29.40 -8.94 13.48
C VAL A 100 -27.99 -8.38 13.62
N LYS A 101 -27.70 -7.68 14.72
CA LYS A 101 -26.35 -7.17 15.01
C LYS A 101 -25.35 -8.31 15.19
N VAL A 102 -25.70 -9.35 15.94
CA VAL A 102 -24.83 -10.52 16.17
C VAL A 102 -24.52 -11.22 14.84
N VAL A 103 -25.52 -11.48 14.01
CA VAL A 103 -25.34 -12.11 12.69
C VAL A 103 -24.44 -11.27 11.79
N ILE A 104 -24.64 -9.95 11.72
CA ILE A 104 -23.78 -9.06 10.93
C ILE A 104 -22.34 -9.07 11.45
N THR A 105 -22.14 -9.01 12.77
CA THR A 105 -20.79 -9.06 13.35
C THR A 105 -20.07 -10.37 13.05
N VAL A 106 -20.77 -11.50 13.14
CA VAL A 106 -20.20 -12.82 12.81
C VAL A 106 -19.82 -12.87 11.33
N LEU A 107 -20.68 -12.38 10.44
CA LEU A 107 -20.44 -12.40 9.00
C LEU A 107 -19.25 -11.51 8.59
N CYS A 108 -19.09 -10.34 9.22
CA CYS A 108 -17.92 -9.47 9.04
C CYS A 108 -16.62 -10.11 9.52
N VAL A 109 -16.64 -10.81 10.67
CA VAL A 109 -15.46 -11.51 11.20
C VAL A 109 -15.05 -12.65 10.27
N VAL A 110 -16.00 -13.45 9.79
CA VAL A 110 -15.72 -14.53 8.83
C VAL A 110 -15.13 -13.98 7.54
N LEU A 111 -15.72 -12.93 6.96
CA LEU A 111 -15.16 -12.26 5.78
C LEU A 111 -13.75 -11.74 6.01
N GLY A 112 -13.49 -11.07 7.13
CA GLY A 112 -12.16 -10.58 7.49
C GLY A 112 -11.12 -11.70 7.58
N LEU A 113 -11.47 -12.82 8.22
CA LEU A 113 -10.58 -13.98 8.33
C LEU A 113 -10.30 -14.62 6.96
N THR A 114 -11.31 -14.73 6.08
CA THR A 114 -11.09 -15.26 4.72
C THR A 114 -10.19 -14.35 3.88
N ILE A 115 -10.37 -13.02 3.94
CA ILE A 115 -9.51 -12.06 3.24
C ILE A 115 -8.08 -12.14 3.76
N CYS A 116 -7.90 -12.19 5.08
CA CYS A 116 -6.58 -12.36 5.69
C CYS A 116 -5.90 -13.67 5.26
N ALA A 117 -6.64 -14.78 5.20
CA ALA A 117 -6.10 -16.06 4.74
C ALA A 117 -5.68 -16.02 3.27
N VAL A 118 -6.50 -15.41 2.39
CA VAL A 118 -6.17 -15.23 0.97
C VAL A 118 -4.95 -14.31 0.80
N LEU A 119 -4.87 -13.20 1.55
CA LEU A 119 -3.71 -12.32 1.54
C LEU A 119 -2.45 -13.05 2.03
N PHE A 120 -2.55 -13.85 3.08
CA PHE A 120 -1.43 -14.63 3.60
C PHE A 120 -0.98 -15.71 2.61
N GLN A 121 -1.92 -16.42 1.97
CA GLN A 121 -1.62 -17.35 0.89
C GLN A 121 -0.97 -16.66 -0.31
N TRP A 122 -1.43 -15.45 -0.68
CA TRP A 122 -0.84 -14.66 -1.76
C TRP A 122 0.57 -14.16 -1.42
N LEU A 123 0.80 -13.73 -0.18
CA LEU A 123 2.13 -13.37 0.33
C LEU A 123 3.08 -14.59 0.35
N ALA A 124 2.58 -15.76 0.75
CA ALA A 124 3.35 -17.01 0.72
C ALA A 124 3.65 -17.48 -0.70
N LEU A 125 2.69 -17.36 -1.63
CA LEU A 125 2.88 -17.59 -3.07
C LEU A 125 3.90 -16.62 -3.66
N LYS A 126 3.87 -15.34 -3.30
CA LYS A 126 4.91 -14.38 -3.65
C LYS A 126 6.28 -14.84 -3.13
N LYS A 127 6.38 -15.30 -1.88
CA LYS A 127 7.65 -15.83 -1.34
C LYS A 127 8.15 -17.08 -2.11
N LYS A 128 7.26 -17.99 -2.51
CA LYS A 128 7.64 -19.18 -3.29
C LYS A 128 8.01 -18.86 -4.74
N LEU A 129 7.29 -17.95 -5.39
CA LEU A 129 7.56 -17.52 -6.77
C LEU A 129 8.80 -16.62 -6.89
N PHE A 130 9.12 -15.85 -5.85
CA PHE A 130 10.26 -14.91 -5.85
C PHE A 130 11.48 -15.41 -5.07
N GLY A 131 11.48 -16.61 -4.49
CA GLY A 131 12.67 -17.25 -3.90
C GLY A 131 13.28 -16.52 -2.69
N GLN A 132 14.01 -17.27 -1.84
CA GLN A 132 14.80 -16.70 -0.74
C GLN A 132 15.93 -15.83 -1.29
N HIS A 133 15.69 -14.52 -1.42
CA HIS A 133 16.76 -13.56 -1.68
C HIS A 133 17.25 -13.02 -0.34
N GLY A 134 18.52 -13.29 -0.04
CA GLY A 134 19.22 -12.75 1.13
C GLY A 134 19.29 -11.23 1.07
N ILE A 135 19.45 -10.62 2.24
CA ILE A 135 19.29 -9.19 2.59
C ILE A 135 20.21 -8.21 1.82
N ILE A 136 21.08 -8.66 0.90
CA ILE A 136 22.08 -7.78 0.27
C ILE A 136 21.65 -7.23 -1.10
N ASP A 137 20.66 -7.81 -1.80
CA ASP A 137 20.28 -7.31 -3.13
C ASP A 137 18.74 -7.12 -3.29
N PRO A 138 18.29 -6.02 -3.93
CA PRO A 138 16.88 -5.86 -4.28
C PRO A 138 16.43 -6.95 -5.26
N PRO A 139 15.14 -7.32 -5.27
CA PRO A 139 14.63 -8.43 -6.07
C PRO A 139 14.89 -8.21 -7.56
N GLY A 140 15.63 -9.13 -8.19
CA GLY A 140 15.77 -9.18 -9.65
C GLY A 140 17.18 -9.05 -10.22
N VAL A 141 18.22 -8.91 -9.40
CA VAL A 141 19.61 -8.99 -9.89
C VAL A 141 19.86 -10.38 -10.47
N SER A 142 20.15 -10.45 -11.76
CA SER A 142 20.45 -11.68 -12.49
C SER A 142 21.63 -12.43 -11.86
N ASP A 143 21.57 -13.76 -11.91
CA ASP A 143 22.73 -14.64 -11.68
C ASP A 143 23.96 -14.21 -12.48
N TYR A 144 23.82 -13.44 -13.56
CA TYR A 144 24.91 -12.80 -14.28
C TYR A 144 25.86 -11.99 -13.36
N PHE A 145 25.33 -11.14 -12.48
CA PHE A 145 26.20 -10.41 -11.53
C PHE A 145 26.75 -11.36 -10.47
N ARG A 146 25.99 -12.36 -10.03
CA ARG A 146 26.36 -13.28 -8.95
C ARG A 146 27.43 -14.29 -9.35
N VAL A 147 27.32 -14.90 -10.53
CA VAL A 147 28.30 -15.81 -11.13
C VAL A 147 29.62 -15.07 -11.38
N ARG A 148 29.55 -13.82 -11.84
CA ARG A 148 30.74 -13.00 -12.10
C ARG A 148 31.43 -12.49 -10.83
N LEU A 149 30.66 -12.10 -9.81
CA LEU A 149 31.19 -11.71 -8.50
C LEU A 149 31.82 -12.90 -7.74
N ASN A 150 31.31 -14.12 -7.92
CA ASN A 150 31.94 -15.33 -7.37
C ASN A 150 33.23 -15.70 -8.10
N HIS A 151 33.35 -15.45 -9.40
CA HIS A 151 34.62 -15.60 -10.14
C HIS A 151 35.70 -14.61 -9.64
N HIS A 152 35.28 -13.50 -9.03
CA HIS A 152 36.17 -12.53 -8.41
C HIS A 152 36.85 -13.07 -7.14
N LYS A 153 36.28 -14.08 -6.45
CA LYS A 153 36.91 -14.72 -5.27
C LYS A 153 38.08 -15.64 -5.62
N THR A 154 38.16 -16.12 -6.87
CA THR A 154 39.27 -16.94 -7.40
C THR A 154 40.31 -16.11 -8.16
N SER A 155 40.25 -14.78 -8.11
CA SER A 155 41.08 -13.88 -8.93
C SER A 155 42.33 -13.40 -8.18
N GLN A 156 43.26 -14.30 -7.86
CA GLN A 156 44.63 -13.90 -7.51
C GLN A 156 45.50 -13.64 -8.76
N HIS A 157 45.03 -14.00 -9.97
CA HIS A 157 45.81 -13.93 -11.22
C HIS A 157 45.32 -12.89 -12.26
N ILE A 158 44.33 -12.05 -11.95
CA ILE A 158 43.89 -11.00 -12.90
C ILE A 158 44.81 -9.79 -12.74
N GLN A 159 45.81 -9.69 -13.61
CA GLN A 159 46.71 -8.54 -13.71
C GLN A 159 46.79 -8.05 -15.15
N LEU A 160 46.79 -6.74 -15.34
CA LEU A 160 47.12 -6.13 -16.62
C LEU A 160 48.63 -5.86 -16.64
N HIS A 161 49.33 -6.54 -17.54
CA HIS A 161 50.76 -6.35 -17.80
C HIS A 161 50.93 -5.55 -19.07
N ILE A 162 51.71 -4.48 -18.99
CA ILE A 162 52.04 -3.63 -20.12
C ILE A 162 53.56 -3.61 -20.21
N HIS A 163 54.12 -4.07 -21.32
CA HIS A 163 55.54 -3.97 -21.60
C HIS A 163 55.74 -3.44 -23.01
N LEU A 164 56.26 -2.23 -23.13
CA LEU A 164 56.44 -1.52 -24.39
C LEU A 164 57.91 -1.19 -24.57
N ASN A 165 58.57 -1.76 -25.59
CA ASN A 165 59.94 -1.42 -25.94
C ASN A 165 59.93 -0.39 -27.06
N ARG A 166 60.34 0.85 -26.75
CA ARG A 166 60.42 1.95 -27.74
C ARG A 166 59.16 2.10 -28.60
N ALA A 167 57.98 1.95 -27.99
CA ALA A 167 56.71 1.95 -28.72
C ALA A 167 56.44 3.32 -29.36
N LYS A 168 56.23 3.32 -30.67
CA LYS A 168 55.80 4.49 -31.43
C LYS A 168 54.27 4.45 -31.53
N LEU A 169 53.58 5.08 -30.57
CA LEU A 169 52.14 5.33 -30.68
C LEU A 169 51.95 6.45 -31.72
N ARG A 170 52.02 6.10 -33.02
CA ARG A 170 51.89 7.05 -34.14
C ARG A 170 50.56 7.82 -34.04
N ASN A 171 50.61 9.10 -34.37
CA ASN A 171 49.54 10.13 -34.34
C ASN A 171 49.35 10.95 -33.05
N VAL A 172 50.16 10.79 -32.00
CA VAL A 172 50.00 11.64 -30.80
C VAL A 172 51.31 12.21 -30.26
N THR A 173 52.42 11.47 -30.26
CA THR A 173 53.68 12.01 -29.73
C THR A 173 54.34 13.01 -30.69
N ARG A 174 54.31 14.30 -30.34
CA ARG A 174 55.25 15.33 -30.84
C ARG A 174 56.69 15.14 -30.34
N PHE A 175 56.95 14.09 -29.56
CA PHE A 175 58.30 13.75 -29.15
C PHE A 175 59.10 13.23 -30.34
N ASN A 176 60.24 13.88 -30.55
CA ASN A 176 61.26 13.47 -31.50
C ASN A 176 61.54 11.97 -31.33
N SER A 177 61.79 11.26 -32.43
CA SER A 177 61.79 9.79 -32.52
C SER A 177 62.77 9.03 -31.63
N GLU A 178 63.50 9.72 -30.77
CA GLU A 178 64.62 9.23 -29.96
C GLU A 178 64.29 9.13 -28.46
N LEU A 179 63.16 9.67 -27.97
CA LEU A 179 62.89 9.87 -26.53
C LEU A 179 61.76 9.01 -25.92
N ASN A 180 61.22 8.01 -26.61
CA ASN A 180 60.35 7.01 -25.95
C ASN A 180 61.23 5.86 -25.42
N GLU A 181 61.63 5.95 -24.15
CA GLU A 181 62.46 4.97 -23.44
C GLU A 181 61.77 3.61 -23.22
N GLY A 182 60.52 3.46 -23.66
CA GLY A 182 59.69 2.31 -23.37
C GLY A 182 58.92 2.50 -22.05
N PHE A 183 57.86 1.71 -21.87
CA PHE A 183 57.02 1.77 -20.69
C PHE A 183 56.70 0.36 -20.24
N THR A 184 57.02 0.05 -18.97
CA THR A 184 56.64 -1.21 -18.34
C THR A 184 55.82 -0.90 -17.11
N GLY A 185 54.65 -1.53 -16.99
CA GLY A 185 53.75 -1.35 -15.86
C GLY A 185 52.90 -2.59 -15.60
N ARG A 186 52.46 -2.76 -14.36
CA ARG A 186 51.50 -3.79 -13.96
C ARG A 186 50.38 -3.15 -13.15
N ILE A 187 49.15 -3.52 -13.45
CA ILE A 187 47.96 -3.10 -12.71
C ILE A 187 47.30 -4.35 -12.13
N GLY A 188 47.24 -4.42 -10.80
CA GLY A 188 46.60 -5.54 -10.09
C GLY A 188 45.08 -5.40 -10.01
N ALA A 189 44.39 -6.52 -9.78
CA ALA A 189 42.95 -6.56 -9.56
C ALA A 189 42.50 -5.62 -8.43
N GLY A 190 41.33 -4.99 -8.61
CA GLY A 190 40.72 -4.10 -7.61
C GLY A 190 41.43 -2.76 -7.42
N LYS A 191 42.41 -2.41 -8.28
CA LYS A 191 43.08 -1.11 -8.24
C LYS A 191 42.45 -0.14 -9.24
N ILE A 192 42.32 1.11 -8.82
CA ILE A 192 42.02 2.24 -9.71
C ILE A 192 43.36 2.88 -10.06
N THR A 193 43.67 2.96 -11.36
CA THR A 193 44.94 3.53 -11.85
C THR A 193 44.65 4.70 -12.78
N ALA A 194 45.24 5.86 -12.48
CA ALA A 194 45.14 7.04 -13.31
C ALA A 194 46.34 7.15 -14.25
N LEU A 195 46.09 7.27 -15.55
CA LEU A 195 47.10 7.55 -16.57
C LEU A 195 47.15 9.07 -16.82
N MET A 196 48.22 9.73 -16.39
CA MET A 196 48.35 11.19 -16.43
C MET A 196 49.51 11.64 -17.33
N GLY A 197 49.42 12.86 -17.87
CA GLY A 197 50.45 13.45 -18.72
C GLY A 197 49.90 14.57 -19.61
N GLY A 198 50.79 15.36 -20.23
CA GLY A 198 50.42 16.49 -21.09
C GLY A 198 49.54 16.10 -22.29
N SER A 199 48.82 17.07 -22.88
CA SER A 199 48.09 16.83 -24.12
C SER A 199 49.07 16.38 -25.22
N GLY A 200 48.72 15.36 -26.00
CA GLY A 200 49.64 14.83 -27.01
C GLY A 200 50.71 13.85 -26.50
N CYS A 201 50.68 13.39 -25.24
CA CYS A 201 51.65 12.37 -24.80
C CYS A 201 51.27 10.92 -25.15
N GLY A 202 50.10 10.67 -25.76
CA GLY A 202 49.69 9.34 -26.20
C GLY A 202 48.79 8.55 -25.23
N LYS A 203 48.20 9.20 -24.21
CA LYS A 203 47.30 8.55 -23.24
C LYS A 203 46.14 7.79 -23.88
N SER A 204 45.37 8.48 -24.72
CA SER A 204 44.21 7.87 -25.39
C SER A 204 44.65 6.74 -26.31
N SER A 205 45.79 6.89 -26.99
CA SER A 205 46.38 5.82 -27.81
C SER A 205 46.82 4.61 -27.00
N LEU A 206 47.37 4.80 -25.80
CA LEU A 206 47.70 3.69 -24.90
C LEU A 206 46.44 2.96 -24.46
N LEU A 207 45.38 3.68 -24.07
CA LEU A 207 44.09 3.08 -23.70
C LEU A 207 43.43 2.33 -24.87
N GLU A 208 43.50 2.85 -26.10
CA GLU A 208 43.03 2.15 -27.31
C GLU A 208 43.82 0.87 -27.60
N THR A 209 45.12 0.86 -27.26
CA THR A 209 45.98 -0.32 -27.42
C THR A 209 45.66 -1.36 -26.34
N ILE A 210 45.42 -0.94 -25.09
CA ILE A 210 44.96 -1.82 -24.01
C ILE A 210 43.59 -2.43 -24.34
N HIS A 211 42.68 -1.66 -24.95
CA HIS A 211 41.40 -2.16 -25.43
C HIS A 211 41.53 -2.96 -26.75
N GLY A 212 42.74 -3.06 -27.32
CA GLY A 212 43.00 -3.84 -28.53
C GLY A 212 42.52 -3.21 -29.84
N ARG A 213 41.83 -2.06 -29.81
CA ARG A 213 41.44 -1.32 -31.03
C ARG A 213 42.63 -0.87 -31.87
N ARG A 214 43.78 -0.63 -31.23
CA ARG A 214 45.01 -0.24 -31.90
C ARG A 214 46.07 -1.31 -31.66
N ARG A 215 46.65 -1.84 -32.75
CA ARG A 215 47.80 -2.76 -32.65
C ARG A 215 49.07 -1.98 -32.32
N LEU A 216 49.95 -2.61 -31.55
CA LEU A 216 51.31 -2.14 -31.35
C LEU A 216 52.06 -2.13 -32.69
N GLN A 217 52.76 -1.04 -32.99
CA GLN A 217 53.54 -0.90 -34.23
C GLN A 217 55.01 -1.30 -34.08
N ARG A 218 55.45 -1.65 -32.86
CA ARG A 218 56.83 -2.01 -32.49
C ARG A 218 56.82 -3.02 -31.34
N ASP A 219 58.01 -3.51 -31.00
CA ASP A 219 58.24 -4.51 -29.96
C ASP A 219 57.58 -4.16 -28.61
N GLY A 220 56.89 -5.14 -28.06
CA GLY A 220 56.15 -5.00 -26.81
C GLY A 220 54.95 -5.93 -26.80
N TYR A 221 54.40 -6.13 -25.61
CA TYR A 221 53.21 -6.92 -25.39
C TYR A 221 52.34 -6.26 -24.32
N ILE A 222 51.04 -6.46 -24.46
CA ILE A 222 50.07 -6.15 -23.43
C ILE A 222 49.33 -7.45 -23.17
N THR A 223 49.23 -7.86 -21.92
CA THR A 223 48.45 -9.04 -21.54
C THR A 223 47.54 -8.71 -20.37
N PHE A 224 46.33 -9.23 -20.40
CA PHE A 224 45.37 -9.17 -19.31
C PHE A 224 45.10 -10.60 -18.84
N ALA A 225 45.33 -10.88 -17.56
CA ALA A 225 45.23 -12.24 -17.02
C ALA A 225 46.02 -13.27 -17.86
N GLU A 226 47.20 -12.88 -18.36
CA GLU A 226 48.09 -13.68 -19.22
C GLU A 226 47.63 -13.88 -20.68
N TYR A 227 46.47 -13.38 -21.08
CA TYR A 227 45.98 -13.42 -22.47
C TYR A 227 46.15 -12.08 -23.20
N GLU A 228 46.18 -12.10 -24.53
CA GLU A 228 46.14 -10.87 -25.33
C GLU A 228 44.77 -10.16 -25.21
N PRO A 229 44.72 -8.81 -25.20
CA PRO A 229 43.49 -8.06 -24.94
C PRO A 229 42.33 -8.29 -25.93
N LEU A 230 42.61 -8.79 -27.14
CA LEU A 230 41.63 -9.09 -28.20
C LEU A 230 41.19 -10.56 -28.24
N SER A 231 41.68 -11.40 -27.33
CA SER A 231 41.22 -12.78 -27.25
C SER A 231 39.70 -12.81 -27.05
N SER A 232 39.01 -13.72 -27.75
CA SER A 232 37.55 -13.91 -27.62
C SER A 232 37.13 -14.23 -26.18
N GLU A 233 38.07 -14.74 -25.38
CA GLU A 233 37.87 -15.03 -23.96
C GLU A 233 37.80 -13.76 -23.10
N LEU A 234 38.39 -12.64 -23.53
CA LEU A 234 38.53 -11.42 -22.73
C LEU A 234 37.64 -10.26 -23.17
N THR A 235 37.11 -10.27 -24.39
CA THR A 235 36.24 -9.20 -24.90
C THR A 235 35.02 -8.95 -24.01
N ASP A 236 34.55 -9.98 -23.29
CA ASP A 236 33.43 -9.84 -22.37
C ASP A 236 33.82 -9.15 -21.05
N TYR A 237 35.09 -9.21 -20.65
CA TYR A 237 35.59 -8.73 -19.35
C TYR A 237 36.09 -7.29 -19.37
N ILE A 238 36.39 -6.74 -20.54
CA ILE A 238 36.91 -5.39 -20.70
C ILE A 238 35.78 -4.45 -21.13
N GLY A 239 35.52 -3.41 -20.33
CA GLY A 239 34.66 -2.29 -20.71
C GLY A 239 35.51 -1.07 -21.11
N TYR A 240 35.28 -0.52 -22.30
CA TYR A 240 35.94 0.69 -22.77
C TYR A 240 34.93 1.82 -22.98
N VAL A 241 35.19 2.96 -22.33
CA VAL A 241 34.41 4.19 -22.50
C VAL A 241 35.24 5.17 -23.33
N PRO A 242 34.84 5.47 -24.58
CA PRO A 242 35.55 6.43 -25.43
C PRO A 242 35.43 7.86 -24.90
N GLN A 243 36.30 8.75 -25.40
CA GLN A 243 36.28 10.18 -25.02
C GLN A 243 35.03 10.93 -25.51
N ALA A 244 34.46 10.51 -26.64
CA ALA A 244 33.21 11.07 -27.16
C ALA A 244 32.07 10.09 -26.87
N ASP A 245 30.94 10.61 -26.39
CA ASP A 245 29.76 9.80 -26.14
C ASP A 245 29.19 9.25 -27.45
N ILE A 246 29.00 7.93 -27.47
CA ILE A 246 28.37 7.23 -28.60
C ILE A 246 27.07 6.64 -28.06
N MET A 247 26.01 7.44 -28.09
CA MET A 247 24.67 7.03 -27.67
C MET A 247 23.64 7.40 -28.73
N HIS A 248 22.55 6.63 -28.78
CA HIS A 248 21.41 6.98 -29.61
C HIS A 248 20.62 8.12 -28.94
N ASN A 249 20.65 9.29 -29.56
CA ASN A 249 20.05 10.53 -29.03
C ASN A 249 18.52 10.47 -28.89
N ASP A 250 17.88 9.59 -29.65
CA ASP A 250 16.42 9.43 -29.67
C ASP A 250 15.92 8.28 -28.78
N LEU A 251 16.82 7.60 -28.07
CA LEU A 251 16.45 6.63 -27.05
C LEU A 251 16.40 7.28 -25.68
N THR A 252 15.51 6.78 -24.83
CA THR A 252 15.53 7.09 -23.40
C THR A 252 16.78 6.54 -22.72
N VAL A 253 17.09 7.04 -21.52
CA VAL A 253 18.17 6.49 -20.69
C VAL A 253 17.97 4.98 -20.46
N PHE A 254 16.75 4.56 -20.15
CA PHE A 254 16.43 3.16 -19.98
C PHE A 254 16.68 2.36 -21.26
N GLU A 255 16.16 2.82 -22.40
CA GLU A 255 16.31 2.12 -23.67
C GLU A 255 17.76 2.03 -24.13
N THR A 256 18.57 3.07 -23.90
CA THR A 256 19.98 3.09 -24.27
C THR A 256 20.79 2.04 -23.51
N VAL A 257 20.58 1.96 -22.18
CA VAL A 257 21.24 0.94 -21.34
C VAL A 257 20.69 -0.45 -21.66
N TYR A 258 19.38 -0.57 -21.86
CA TYR A 258 18.72 -1.82 -22.24
C TYR A 258 19.20 -2.35 -23.59
N TYR A 259 19.34 -1.49 -24.60
CA TYR A 259 19.84 -1.84 -25.92
C TYR A 259 21.27 -2.38 -25.83
N SER A 260 22.14 -1.68 -25.09
CA SER A 260 23.53 -2.10 -24.87
C SER A 260 23.63 -3.43 -24.11
N ALA A 261 22.75 -3.65 -23.12
CA ALA A 261 22.70 -4.91 -22.38
C ALA A 261 22.16 -6.06 -23.25
N ARG A 262 21.13 -5.81 -24.07
CA ARG A 262 20.53 -6.79 -24.98
C ARG A 262 21.50 -7.23 -26.06
N ALA A 263 22.27 -6.30 -26.63
CA ALA A 263 23.27 -6.59 -27.64
C ALA A 263 24.38 -7.53 -27.13
N ARG A 264 24.78 -7.39 -25.85
CA ARG A 264 25.78 -8.26 -25.21
C ARG A 264 25.21 -9.59 -24.72
N ARG A 265 23.92 -9.66 -24.42
CA ARG A 265 23.25 -10.82 -23.79
C ARG A 265 22.05 -11.27 -24.61
N LEU A 266 22.31 -11.65 -25.86
CA LEU A 266 21.25 -12.00 -26.83
C LEU A 266 20.40 -13.20 -26.38
N ASN A 267 21.03 -14.19 -25.75
CA ASN A 267 20.40 -15.44 -25.33
C ASN A 267 19.61 -15.33 -24.03
N ASP A 268 19.82 -14.27 -23.26
CA ASP A 268 19.17 -14.13 -21.96
C ASP A 268 17.70 -13.72 -22.11
N PRO A 269 16.81 -14.12 -21.20
CA PRO A 269 15.42 -13.69 -21.27
C PRO A 269 15.29 -12.18 -20.99
N SER A 270 14.45 -11.48 -21.77
CA SER A 270 14.26 -10.03 -21.69
C SER A 270 13.92 -9.53 -20.27
N ARG A 271 13.20 -10.32 -19.48
CA ARG A 271 12.85 -9.99 -18.09
C ARG A 271 14.09 -9.84 -17.20
N VAL A 272 15.07 -10.73 -17.37
CA VAL A 272 16.31 -10.70 -16.58
C VAL A 272 17.13 -9.47 -16.91
N ILE A 273 17.28 -9.18 -18.21
CA ILE A 273 18.00 -7.98 -18.68
C ILE A 273 17.33 -6.70 -18.18
N LYS A 274 15.99 -6.61 -18.22
CA LYS A 274 15.27 -5.43 -17.71
C LYS A 274 15.52 -5.19 -16.23
N ASN A 275 15.51 -6.25 -15.41
CA ASN A 275 15.79 -6.11 -13.99
C ASN A 275 17.22 -5.63 -13.71
N ASP A 276 18.20 -6.17 -14.44
CA ASP A 276 19.60 -5.75 -14.33
C ASP A 276 19.80 -4.28 -14.75
N VAL A 277 19.11 -3.85 -15.81
CA VAL A 277 19.13 -2.45 -16.25
C VAL A 277 18.57 -1.55 -15.16
N CYS A 278 17.43 -1.90 -14.57
CA CYS A 278 16.87 -1.15 -13.43
C CYS A 278 17.86 -1.07 -12.26
N PHE A 279 18.55 -2.17 -11.95
CA PHE A 279 19.57 -2.20 -10.90
C PHE A 279 20.75 -1.27 -11.21
N VAL A 280 21.29 -1.31 -12.43
CA VAL A 280 22.38 -0.44 -12.87
C VAL A 280 21.96 1.03 -12.80
N LEU A 281 20.78 1.36 -13.30
CA LEU A 281 20.26 2.73 -13.23
C LEU A 281 20.10 3.22 -11.79
N GLN A 282 19.64 2.34 -10.89
CA GLN A 282 19.56 2.66 -9.46
C GLN A 282 20.94 2.90 -8.84
N LYS A 283 21.95 2.07 -9.16
CA LYS A 283 23.32 2.23 -8.64
C LYS A 283 24.01 3.48 -9.18
N LEU A 284 23.68 3.90 -10.39
CA LEU A 284 24.17 5.14 -11.00
C LEU A 284 23.37 6.38 -10.57
N GLY A 285 22.28 6.23 -9.82
CA GLY A 285 21.43 7.35 -9.42
C GLY A 285 20.57 7.93 -10.56
N LEU A 286 20.40 7.19 -11.66
CA LEU A 286 19.68 7.62 -12.87
C LEU A 286 18.22 7.18 -12.91
N GLN A 287 17.69 6.60 -11.83
CA GLN A 287 16.32 6.06 -11.77
C GLN A 287 15.24 7.11 -12.09
N ILE A 288 15.46 8.37 -11.70
CA ILE A 288 14.48 9.45 -11.92
C ILE A 288 14.44 9.85 -13.40
N MET A 289 15.59 9.79 -14.07
CA MET A 289 15.79 10.26 -15.44
C MET A 289 15.59 9.14 -16.48
N HIS A 290 15.15 7.94 -16.07
CA HIS A 290 15.14 6.76 -16.93
C HIS A 290 14.28 6.91 -18.20
N ASN A 291 13.23 7.73 -18.16
CA ASN A 291 12.34 8.03 -19.29
C ASN A 291 12.77 9.27 -20.09
N ASN A 292 13.81 9.98 -19.66
CA ASN A 292 14.29 11.14 -20.40
C ASN A 292 15.10 10.66 -21.61
N LEU A 293 14.96 11.38 -22.72
CA LEU A 293 15.80 11.19 -23.89
C LEU A 293 17.25 11.55 -23.53
N THR A 294 18.19 10.74 -24.01
CA THR A 294 19.63 10.94 -23.76
C THR A 294 20.11 12.32 -24.21
N LYS A 295 19.57 12.85 -25.31
CA LYS A 295 19.89 14.20 -25.81
C LYS A 295 19.52 15.36 -24.89
N ASN A 296 18.64 15.11 -23.90
CA ASN A 296 18.17 16.13 -22.95
C ASN A 296 18.95 16.10 -21.63
N LEU A 297 19.97 15.25 -21.51
CA LEU A 297 20.79 15.16 -20.30
C LEU A 297 21.93 16.19 -20.36
N SER A 298 22.37 16.64 -19.19
CA SER A 298 23.66 17.31 -19.07
C SER A 298 24.78 16.33 -19.38
N GLY A 299 25.86 16.83 -20.00
CA GLY A 299 27.13 16.09 -20.10
C GLY A 299 27.82 15.92 -18.76
#